data_AF-A0A7C1GV94-F1
#
_entry.id   AF-A0A7C1GV94-F1
#
_cell.length_a   1.000
_cell.length_b   1.000
_cell.length_c   1.000
_cell.angle_alpha   90.00
_cell.angle_beta   90.00
_cell.angle_gamma   90.00
#
_symmetry.space_group_name_H-M   'P 1'
#
loop_
_entity.id
_entity.type
_entity.pdbx_description
1 polymer ?
#
loop_
_entity_poly.entity_id
_entity_poly.type
_entity_poly.pdbx_seq_one_letter_code
_entity_poly.pdbx_strand_id
1 'polypeptide(L)'
;MQKVPINLVRPGMVLARAVRNDKGMALCAEGTELNAIILERLKKMNVESLVVKGHPVDRGDENTLEQKIAETEYRFSRVKGDPIMEDLKASVLSALKVQGRAEETTSGEPDHG
;
A
#
# COMPACT_ATOMS: atom_id res chain seq x y z
N MET A 1 14.10 -2.32 -5.99
CA MET A 1 14.43 -1.41 -4.86
C MET A 1 13.99 -0.03 -5.27
N GLN A 2 13.22 0.69 -4.45
CA GLN A 2 12.68 2.00 -4.81
C GLN A 2 13.04 3.04 -3.75
N LYS A 3 13.51 4.22 -4.20
CA LYS A 3 13.73 5.37 -3.34
C LYS A 3 12.42 6.17 -3.26
N VAL A 4 11.90 6.35 -2.07
CA VAL A 4 10.65 7.06 -1.81
C VAL A 4 10.83 8.07 -0.69
N PRO A 5 10.18 9.24 -0.78
CA PRO A 5 10.20 10.22 0.30
C PRO A 5 9.50 9.64 1.53
N ILE A 6 9.96 10.00 2.73
CA ILE A 6 9.41 9.50 4.01
C ILE A 6 7.91 9.78 4.16
N ASN A 7 7.40 10.82 3.50
CA ASN A 7 5.98 11.17 3.49
C ASN A 7 5.09 10.14 2.77
N LEU A 8 5.66 9.35 1.84
CA LEU A 8 4.93 8.31 1.11
C LEU A 8 5.16 6.91 1.68
N VAL A 9 5.95 6.80 2.75
CA VAL A 9 6.30 5.51 3.34
C VAL A 9 5.28 5.16 4.41
N ARG A 10 4.80 3.91 4.38
CA ARG A 10 3.79 3.40 5.32
C ARG A 10 4.38 2.34 6.26
N PRO A 11 3.80 2.16 7.46
CA PRO A 11 4.15 1.04 8.33
C PRO A 11 3.88 -0.30 7.63
N GLY A 12 4.74 -1.30 7.88
CA GLY A 12 4.76 -2.59 7.20
C GLY A 12 5.73 -2.68 6.01
N MET A 13 6.32 -1.56 5.57
CA MET A 13 7.32 -1.57 4.50
C MET A 13 8.70 -2.01 5.01
N VAL A 14 9.47 -2.77 4.22
CA VAL A 14 10.81 -3.22 4.61
C VAL A 14 11.88 -2.36 3.95
N LEU A 15 12.89 -1.92 4.71
CA LEU A 15 14.02 -1.18 4.14
C LEU A 15 14.88 -2.06 3.22
N ALA A 16 15.15 -1.59 1.99
CA ALA A 16 16.09 -2.20 1.07
C ALA A 16 17.53 -1.84 1.33
N ARG A 17 17.76 -0.67 1.92
CA ARG A 17 19.10 -0.19 2.24
C ARG A 17 19.10 0.49 3.59
N ALA A 18 20.24 0.43 4.27
CA ALA A 18 20.40 1.13 5.53
C ALA A 18 20.14 2.64 5.33
N VAL A 19 19.29 3.20 6.18
CA VAL A 19 18.96 4.63 6.18
C VAL A 19 20.07 5.35 6.92
N ARG A 20 20.64 6.38 6.30
CA ARG A 20 21.71 7.19 6.89
C ARG A 20 21.23 8.63 7.01
N ASN A 21 21.63 9.30 8.09
CA ASN A 21 21.40 10.74 8.23
C ASN A 21 22.47 11.53 7.46
N ASP A 22 22.30 12.85 7.35
CA ASP A 22 23.26 13.80 6.76
C ASP A 22 24.66 13.66 7.37
N LYS A 23 24.74 13.37 8.67
CA LYS A 23 26.00 13.09 9.39
C LYS A 23 26.63 11.71 9.08
N GLY A 24 26.10 10.95 8.13
CA GLY A 24 26.60 9.63 7.74
C GLY A 24 26.27 8.48 8.72
N MET A 25 25.59 8.76 9.84
CA MET A 25 25.22 7.77 10.84
C MET A 25 24.04 6.90 10.35
N ALA A 26 24.19 5.58 10.43
CA ALA A 26 23.13 4.63 10.09
C ALA A 26 22.03 4.66 11.17
N LEU A 27 20.81 5.04 10.78
CA LEU A 27 19.64 5.14 11.64
C LEU A 27 18.84 3.84 11.69
N CYS A 28 18.77 3.13 10.56
CA CYS A 28 18.12 1.83 10.44
C CYS A 28 18.94 0.93 9.52
N ALA A 29 19.06 -0.34 9.87
CA ALA A 29 19.73 -1.32 9.03
C ALA A 29 18.86 -1.71 7.82
N GLU A 30 19.50 -2.20 6.76
CA GLU A 30 18.76 -2.86 5.69
C GLU A 30 17.97 -4.06 6.22
N GLY A 31 16.81 -4.36 5.64
CA GLY A 31 15.93 -5.43 6.10
C GLY A 31 15.07 -5.08 7.32
N THR A 32 15.20 -3.87 7.86
CA THR A 32 14.34 -3.42 8.97
C THR A 32 12.92 -3.16 8.46
N GLU A 33 11.93 -3.77 9.12
CA GLU A 33 10.52 -3.44 8.91
C GLU A 33 10.20 -2.07 9.53
N LEU A 34 9.61 -1.19 8.74
CA LEU A 34 9.19 0.13 9.14
C LEU A 34 7.88 0.02 9.89
N ASN A 35 7.87 0.46 11.14
CA ASN A 35 6.66 0.61 11.95
C ASN A 35 6.39 2.09 12.21
N ALA A 36 5.18 2.43 12.67
CA ALA A 36 4.78 3.82 12.93
C ALA A 36 5.80 4.55 13.83
N ILE A 37 6.27 3.87 14.87
CA ILE A 37 7.30 4.37 15.80
C ILE A 37 8.62 4.70 15.07
N ILE A 38 9.03 3.86 14.12
CA ILE A 38 10.26 4.04 13.35
C ILE A 38 10.10 5.21 12.38
N LEU A 39 8.96 5.31 11.70
CA LEU A 39 8.63 6.43 10.82
C LEU A 39 8.65 7.77 11.56
N GLU A 40 8.02 7.86 12.72
CA GLU A 40 8.06 9.09 13.54
C GLU A 40 9.47 9.46 13.98
N ARG A 41 10.28 8.48 14.38
CA ARG A 41 11.69 8.70 14.73
C ARG A 41 12.49 9.21 13.53
N LEU A 42 12.31 8.61 12.35
CA LEU A 42 12.97 9.03 11.12
C LEU A 42 12.56 10.45 10.70
N LYS A 43 11.28 10.81 10.85
CA LYS A 43 10.78 12.18 10.63
C LYS A 43 11.45 13.19 11.58
N LYS A 44 11.51 12.87 12.88
CA LYS A 44 12.20 13.71 13.89
C LYS A 44 13.69 13.88 13.59
N MET A 45 14.31 12.89 12.94
CA MET A 45 15.72 12.93 12.54
C MET A 45 15.99 13.62 11.20
N ASN A 46 14.98 14.29 10.60
CA ASN A 46 15.07 14.99 9.31
C ASN A 46 15.44 14.08 8.12
N VAL A 47 14.99 12.82 8.14
CA VAL A 47 15.22 11.92 7.01
C VAL A 47 14.22 12.20 5.90
N GLU A 48 14.70 12.67 4.74
CA GLU A 48 13.81 13.06 3.64
C GLU A 48 13.36 11.87 2.78
N SER A 49 14.22 10.86 2.58
CA SER A 49 13.96 9.75 1.67
C SER A 49 14.56 8.41 2.14
N LEU A 50 13.83 7.33 1.87
CA LEU A 50 14.14 5.96 2.29
C LEU A 50 14.17 5.05 1.05
N VAL A 51 14.95 3.96 1.13
CA VAL A 51 14.95 2.93 0.08
C VAL A 51 14.27 1.68 0.63
N VAL A 52 13.17 1.24 0.02
CA VAL A 52 12.36 0.09 0.48
C VAL A 52 12.45 -1.11 -0.48
N LYS A 53 12.34 -2.34 0.07
CA LYS A 53 12.18 -3.60 -0.67
C LYS A 53 10.69 -3.77 -0.94
N GLY A 54 10.29 -3.92 -2.20
CA GLY A 54 8.89 -4.17 -2.58
C GLY A 54 8.28 -3.12 -3.51
N HIS A 55 7.15 -3.51 -4.10
CA HIS A 55 6.38 -2.91 -5.20
C HIS A 55 5.96 -1.44 -4.98
N PRO A 56 5.62 -0.71 -6.08
CA PRO A 56 5.53 0.75 -6.07
C PRO A 56 4.64 1.24 -4.94
N VAL A 57 5.22 2.13 -4.15
CA VAL A 57 4.49 3.03 -3.26
C VAL A 57 3.28 3.56 -4.03
N ASP A 58 2.08 3.18 -3.59
CA ASP A 58 0.78 3.63 -4.08
C ASP A 58 0.83 5.13 -4.35
N ARG A 59 1.14 5.46 -5.59
CA ARG A 59 1.20 6.83 -6.07
C ARG A 59 -0.20 7.17 -6.52
N GLY A 60 -1.17 7.09 -5.60
CA GLY A 60 -2.56 7.45 -5.89
C GLY A 60 -3.11 6.76 -7.14
N ASP A 61 -2.97 5.45 -7.26
CA ASP A 61 -3.81 4.67 -8.15
C ASP A 61 -4.80 3.93 -7.27
N GLU A 62 -5.96 4.55 -7.15
CA GLU A 62 -7.20 3.88 -6.81
C GLU A 62 -7.19 2.52 -7.53
N ASN A 63 -6.98 1.43 -6.78
CA ASN A 63 -7.60 0.18 -7.19
C ASN A 63 -9.09 0.44 -7.02
N THR A 64 -9.69 1.13 -8.00
CA THR A 64 -11.12 1.34 -8.06
C THR A 64 -11.75 -0.01 -7.82
N LEU A 65 -12.92 -0.01 -7.18
CA LEU A 65 -13.65 -1.24 -6.90
C LEU A 65 -13.68 -2.17 -8.14
N GLU A 66 -13.76 -1.58 -9.32
CA GLU A 66 -13.68 -2.23 -10.63
C GLU A 66 -12.37 -2.97 -10.90
N GLN A 67 -11.19 -2.40 -10.60
CA GLN A 67 -9.91 -3.10 -10.75
C GLN A 67 -9.76 -4.25 -9.76
N LYS A 68 -10.19 -4.06 -8.50
CA LYS A 68 -10.18 -5.14 -7.49
C LYS A 68 -11.10 -6.29 -7.91
N ILE A 69 -12.27 -5.96 -8.47
CA ILE A 69 -13.20 -6.93 -9.05
C ILE A 69 -12.54 -7.64 -10.23
N ALA A 70 -11.96 -6.93 -11.18
CA ALA A 70 -11.32 -7.51 -12.37
C ALA A 70 -10.15 -8.44 -12.02
N GLU A 71 -9.31 -8.08 -11.03
CA GLU A 71 -8.23 -8.95 -10.56
C GLU A 71 -8.79 -10.21 -9.89
N THR A 72 -9.82 -10.05 -9.05
CA THR A 72 -10.52 -11.18 -8.43
C THR A 72 -11.08 -12.11 -9.52
N GLU A 73 -11.79 -11.56 -10.50
CA GLU A 73 -12.32 -12.36 -11.61
C GLU A 73 -11.22 -13.07 -12.41
N TYR A 74 -10.09 -12.41 -12.66
CA TYR A 74 -8.95 -13.03 -13.33
C TYR A 74 -8.37 -14.21 -12.53
N ARG A 75 -8.24 -14.06 -11.20
CA ARG A 75 -7.72 -15.12 -10.31
C ARG A 75 -8.67 -16.31 -10.24
N PHE A 76 -9.97 -16.04 -10.20
CA PHE A 76 -11.01 -17.08 -10.20
C PHE A 76 -11.28 -17.67 -11.60
N SER A 77 -10.79 -17.06 -12.68
CA SER A 77 -10.90 -17.61 -14.04
C SER A 77 -10.23 -18.98 -14.18
N ARG A 78 -9.19 -19.25 -13.38
CA ARG A 78 -8.44 -20.54 -13.38
C ARG A 78 -9.20 -21.70 -12.73
N VAL A 79 -10.26 -21.40 -12.00
CA VAL A 79 -11.06 -22.38 -11.23
C VAL A 79 -12.52 -22.39 -11.68
N LYS A 80 -12.77 -21.92 -12.90
CA LYS A 80 -14.11 -21.85 -13.51
C LYS A 80 -14.65 -23.27 -13.72
N GLY A 81 -15.79 -23.57 -13.10
CA GLY A 81 -16.45 -24.89 -13.17
C GLY A 81 -16.42 -25.68 -11.86
N ASP A 82 -15.75 -25.18 -10.82
CA ASP A 82 -15.81 -25.75 -9.48
C ASP A 82 -16.89 -25.02 -8.66
N PRO A 83 -18.00 -25.68 -8.28
CA PRO A 83 -19.16 -25.01 -7.67
C PRO A 83 -18.83 -24.32 -6.35
N ILE A 84 -17.84 -24.84 -5.61
CA ILE A 84 -17.38 -24.25 -4.34
C ILE A 84 -16.61 -22.95 -4.60
N MET A 85 -15.78 -22.93 -5.65
CA MET A 85 -14.99 -21.76 -6.01
C MET A 85 -15.84 -20.66 -6.62
N GLU A 86 -16.95 -20.99 -7.28
CA GLU A 86 -17.92 -20.02 -7.77
C GLU A 86 -18.68 -19.32 -6.62
N ASP A 87 -19.07 -20.06 -5.59
CA ASP A 87 -19.69 -19.50 -4.38
C ASP A 87 -18.70 -18.59 -3.62
N LEU A 88 -17.45 -19.04 -3.50
CA LEU A 88 -16.38 -18.24 -2.89
C LEU A 88 -16.12 -16.96 -3.69
N LYS A 89 -16.08 -17.02 -5.02
CA LYS A 89 -15.96 -15.85 -5.89
C LYS A 89 -17.08 -14.85 -5.60
N ALA A 90 -18.33 -15.32 -5.54
CA ALA A 90 -19.49 -14.48 -5.27
C ALA A 90 -19.42 -13.79 -3.90
N SER A 91 -18.97 -14.52 -2.88
CA SER A 91 -18.75 -13.97 -1.53
C SER A 91 -17.65 -12.91 -1.51
N VAL A 92 -16.52 -13.14 -2.17
CA VAL A 92 -15.42 -12.17 -2.26
C VAL A 92 -15.85 -10.92 -3.03
N LEU A 93 -16.54 -11.07 -4.16
CA LEU A 93 -17.08 -9.94 -4.93
C LEU A 93 -18.09 -9.11 -4.13
N SER A 94 -18.93 -9.77 -3.33
CA SER A 94 -19.90 -9.08 -2.47
C SER A 94 -19.21 -8.31 -1.36
N ALA A 95 -18.18 -8.89 -0.73
CA ALA A 95 -17.38 -8.21 0.29
C ALA A 95 -16.63 -7.00 -0.28
N LEU A 96 -16.08 -7.11 -1.49
CA LEU A 96 -15.43 -5.99 -2.18
C LEU A 96 -16.43 -4.85 -2.45
N LYS A 97 -17.64 -5.15 -2.92
CA LYS A 97 -18.69 -4.14 -3.14
C LYS A 97 -19.12 -3.42 -1.85
N VAL A 98 -19.21 -4.14 -0.73
CA VAL A 98 -19.51 -3.55 0.59
C VAL A 98 -18.37 -2.65 1.06
N GLN A 99 -17.12 -3.04 0.83
CA GLN A 99 -15.95 -2.23 1.17
C GLN A 99 -15.85 -0.97 0.29
N GLY A 100 -16.12 -1.08 -1.02
CA GLY A 100 -16.12 0.08 -1.92
C GLY A 100 -17.14 1.16 -1.55
N ARG A 101 -18.28 0.77 -0.96
CA ARG A 101 -19.31 1.72 -0.49
C ARG A 101 -18.94 2.44 0.81
N ALA A 102 -17.99 1.91 1.59
CA ALA A 102 -17.51 2.53 2.82
C ALA A 102 -16.38 3.56 2.57
N GLU A 103 -15.72 3.51 1.40
CA GLU A 103 -14.63 4.42 1.04
C GLU A 103 -15.12 5.69 0.29
N GLU A 104 -16.43 5.90 0.19
CA GLU A 104 -17.04 7.04 -0.53
C GLU A 104 -17.39 8.24 0.40
N THR A 105 -16.93 8.25 1.66
CA THR A 105 -17.16 9.36 2.61
C THR A 105 -15.85 10.02 3.06
N THR A 106 -14.98 10.38 2.12
CA THR A 106 -13.93 11.40 2.32
C THR A 106 -13.30 11.76 0.97
N SER A 107 -14.12 12.26 0.04
CA SER A 107 -13.66 13.06 -1.09
C SER A 107 -14.76 14.05 -1.49
N GLY A 108 -15.22 14.82 -0.51
CA GLY A 108 -16.04 15.99 -0.73
C GLY A 108 -15.22 17.23 -0.44
N GLU A 109 -14.52 17.75 -1.45
CA GLU A 109 -14.19 19.17 -1.53
C GLU A 109 -13.78 19.52 -2.98
N PRO A 110 -14.69 20.12 -3.78
CA PRO A 110 -14.33 20.94 -4.92
C PRO A 110 -14.52 22.43 -4.57
N ASP A 111 -13.41 23.19 -4.50
CA ASP A 111 -13.39 24.66 -4.51
C ASP A 111 -11.92 25.11 -4.71
N HIS A 112 -11.49 26.01 -5.60
CA HIS A 112 -12.14 27.06 -6.37
C HIS A 112 -11.20 27.46 -7.54
N GLY A 113 -11.75 28.03 -8.61
CA GLY A 113 -10.99 28.71 -9.67
C GLY A 113 -11.83 29.01 -10.91
#